data_AF-A0A1N6HLN4-F1
#
_entry.id   AF-A0A1N6HLN4-F1
#
_cell.length_a   1.000
_cell.length_b   1.000
_cell.length_c   1.000
_cell.angle_alpha   90.00
_cell.angle_beta   90.00
_cell.angle_gamma   90.00
#
_symmetry.space_group_name_H-M   'P 1'
#
loop_
_entity.id
_entity.type
_entity.pdbx_description
1 polymer ?
#
loop_
_entity_poly.entity_id
_entity_poly.type
_entity_poly.pdbx_seq_one_letter_code
_entity_poly.pdbx_strand_id
1 'polypeptide(L)'
;MMTSLLSRKDRLIRIDPREADDLIALLQLVGIPCGAPTAGSQPGEVCIPLPSTVGDAELGRAEAILLEFNRMRSTRAMHHAQDN
;
A
#
# COMPACT_ATOMS: atom_id res chain seq x y z
N MET A 1 -13.99 3.71 1.05
CA MET A 1 -12.69 3.05 1.29
C MET A 1 -11.79 3.38 0.11
N MET A 2 -10.60 3.94 0.37
CA MET A 2 -9.67 4.34 -0.69
C MET A 2 -8.86 3.11 -1.13
N THR A 3 -8.77 2.86 -2.42
CA THR A 3 -7.98 1.75 -2.97
C THR A 3 -6.52 2.16 -3.02
N SER A 4 -5.64 1.40 -2.36
CA SER A 4 -4.21 1.70 -2.32
C SER A 4 -3.60 1.47 -3.70
N LEU A 5 -2.73 2.38 -4.16
CA LEU A 5 -2.16 2.37 -5.52
C LEU A 5 -0.65 2.64 -5.51
N LEU A 6 0.09 1.90 -6.32
CA LEU A 6 1.52 2.16 -6.60
C LEU A 6 1.66 3.03 -7.85
N SER A 7 2.29 4.21 -7.73
CA SER A 7 2.80 4.97 -8.87
C SER A 7 4.23 4.54 -9.15
N ARG A 8 4.46 3.78 -10.23
CA ARG A 8 5.82 3.39 -10.65
C ARG A 8 6.66 4.58 -11.13
N LYS A 9 6.00 5.56 -11.76
CA LYS A 9 6.66 6.79 -12.26
C LYS A 9 7.22 7.62 -11.11
N ASP A 10 6.40 7.81 -10.07
CA ASP A 10 6.77 8.64 -8.92
C ASP A 10 7.41 7.81 -7.79
N ARG A 11 7.43 6.48 -7.94
CA ARG A 11 7.91 5.50 -6.95
C ARG A 11 7.27 5.71 -5.57
N LEU A 12 5.95 5.89 -5.55
CA LEU A 12 5.17 6.18 -4.35
C LEU A 12 3.98 5.23 -4.26
N ILE A 13 3.73 4.69 -3.07
CA ILE A 13 2.49 3.98 -2.76
C ILE A 13 1.56 4.93 -2.03
N ARG A 14 0.35 5.09 -2.55
CA ARG A 14 -0.72 5.89 -1.96
C ARG A 14 -1.65 4.95 -1.19
N ILE A 15 -1.92 5.26 0.07
CA ILE A 15 -2.71 4.40 0.97
C ILE A 15 -3.42 5.24 2.05
N ASP A 16 -4.45 4.65 2.67
CA ASP A 16 -5.08 5.22 3.87
C ASP A 16 -4.08 5.24 5.04
N PRO A 17 -4.00 6.33 5.83
CA PRO A 17 -3.10 6.43 6.96
C PRO A 17 -3.27 5.32 7.99
N ARG A 18 -4.48 4.77 8.16
CA ARG A 18 -4.75 3.70 9.13
C ARG A 18 -4.10 2.37 8.77
N GLU A 19 -3.68 2.23 7.51
CA GLU A 19 -3.18 0.99 6.93
C GLU A 19 -1.72 1.10 6.51
N ALA A 20 -1.15 2.31 6.60
CA ALA A 20 0.21 2.57 6.19
C ALA A 20 1.21 1.74 6.99
N ASP A 21 1.04 1.64 8.31
CA ASP A 21 1.91 0.85 9.18
C ASP A 21 1.86 -0.65 8.83
N ASP A 22 0.66 -1.20 8.60
CA ASP A 22 0.49 -2.60 8.20
C ASP A 22 1.16 -2.90 6.84
N LEU A 23 0.98 -2.01 5.86
CA LEU A 23 1.62 -2.16 4.56
C LEU A 23 3.15 -2.04 4.66
N ILE A 24 3.66 -1.09 5.44
CA ILE A 24 5.11 -0.93 5.65
C ILE A 24 5.69 -2.20 6.27
N ALA A 25 5.03 -2.76 7.28
CA ALA A 25 5.46 -4.01 7.90
C ALA A 25 5.50 -5.16 6.88
N LEU A 26 4.50 -5.27 6.02
CA LEU A 26 4.47 -6.28 4.94
C LEU A 26 5.61 -6.10 3.93
N LEU A 27 5.85 -4.86 3.48
CA LEU A 27 6.93 -4.54 2.55
C LEU A 27 8.30 -4.87 3.15
N GLN A 28 8.50 -4.55 4.44
CA GLN A 28 9.73 -4.88 5.15
C GLN A 28 9.91 -6.39 5.32
N LEU A 29 8.83 -7.12 5.62
CA LEU A 29 8.86 -8.58 5.78
C LEU A 29 9.31 -9.30 4.49
N VAL A 30 8.91 -8.79 3.32
CA VAL A 30 9.33 -9.34 2.02
C VAL A 30 10.64 -8.74 1.48
N GLY A 31 11.32 -7.91 2.28
CA GLY A 31 12.60 -7.29 1.92
C GLY A 31 12.50 -6.17 0.88
N ILE A 32 11.34 -5.51 0.75
CA ILE A 32 11.18 -4.33 -0.11
C ILE A 32 11.43 -3.07 0.74
N PRO A 33 12.53 -2.33 0.48
CA PRO A 33 12.80 -1.11 1.22
C PRO A 33 11.77 -0.05 0.87
N CYS A 34 11.30 0.67 1.88
CA CYS A 34 10.37 1.79 1.78
C CYS A 34 10.78 2.88 2.78
N GLY A 35 10.45 4.13 2.48
CA GLY A 35 10.67 5.25 3.39
C GLY A 35 9.46 5.51 4.29
N ALA A 36 9.61 6.51 5.16
CA ALA A 36 8.55 6.90 6.07
C ALA A 36 7.31 7.42 5.32
N PRO A 37 6.09 7.14 5.81
CA PRO A 37 4.87 7.66 5.23
C PRO A 37 4.82 9.19 5.36
N THR A 38 4.44 9.86 4.28
CA THR A 38 4.33 11.31 4.16
C THR A 38 2.90 11.70 3.81
N ALA A 39 2.51 12.96 4.05
CA ALA A 39 1.18 13.42 3.68
C ALA A 39 0.97 13.30 2.15
N GLY A 40 -0.17 12.74 1.75
CA GLY A 40 -0.58 12.62 0.36
C GLY A 40 -1.08 13.94 -0.22
N SER A 41 -1.41 13.92 -1.51
CA SER A 41 -1.99 15.10 -2.18
C SER A 41 -3.47 15.27 -1.85
N GLN A 42 -4.13 14.24 -1.35
CA GLN A 42 -5.54 14.27 -0.97
C GLN A 42 -5.71 14.20 0.56
N PRO A 43 -6.77 14.84 1.12
CA PRO A 43 -7.10 14.69 2.53
C PRO A 43 -7.42 13.23 2.85
N GLY A 44 -6.81 12.70 3.92
CA GLY A 44 -6.99 11.30 4.33
C GLY A 44 -6.13 10.31 3.55
N GLU A 45 -5.11 10.77 2.83
CA GLU A 45 -4.16 9.94 2.10
C GLU A 45 -2.74 10.15 2.63
N VAL A 46 -1.96 9.07 2.67
CA VAL A 46 -0.51 9.13 2.86
C VAL A 46 0.23 8.46 1.70
N CYS A 47 1.46 8.91 1.48
CA CYS A 47 2.37 8.42 0.46
C CYS A 47 3.59 7.76 1.10
N ILE A 48 3.85 6.51 0.76
CA ILE A 48 5.03 5.75 1.16
C ILE A 48 6.02 5.77 -0.01
N PRO A 49 7.18 6.45 0.11
CA PRO A 49 8.19 6.49 -0.94
C PRO A 49 8.95 5.17 -1.04
N LEU A 50 9.21 4.73 -2.26
CA LEU A 50 10.10 3.62 -2.56
C LEU A 50 11.44 4.18 -3.05
N PRO A 51 12.57 3.83 -2.41
CA PRO A 51 13.88 4.39 -2.76
C PRO A 51 14.30 4.01 -4.18
N SER A 52 15.23 4.78 -4.73
CA SER A 52 15.72 4.57 -6.10
C SER A 52 16.41 3.20 -6.31
N THR A 53 16.85 2.58 -5.22
CA THR A 53 17.45 1.24 -5.17
C THR A 53 16.46 0.11 -5.43
N VAL A 54 15.15 0.38 -5.32
CA VAL A 54 14.08 -0.58 -5.69
C VAL A 54 14.04 -0.70 -7.21
N GLY A 55 14.36 -1.89 -7.72
CA GLY A 55 14.31 -2.21 -9.14
C GLY A 55 12.90 -2.58 -9.61
N ASP A 56 12.75 -2.80 -10.91
CA ASP A 56 11.45 -3.17 -11.50
C ASP A 56 10.88 -4.49 -10.96
N ALA A 57 11.75 -5.43 -10.58
CA ALA A 57 11.33 -6.68 -9.97
C ALA A 57 10.72 -6.44 -8.58
N GLU A 58 11.35 -5.64 -7.73
CA GLU A 58 10.82 -5.23 -6.44
C GLU A 58 9.53 -4.42 -6.59
N LEU A 59 9.45 -3.51 -7.58
CA LEU A 59 8.22 -2.76 -7.86
C LEU A 59 7.07 -3.68 -8.26
N GLY A 60 7.34 -4.70 -9.09
CA GLY A 60 6.35 -5.71 -9.44
C GLY A 60 5.88 -6.52 -8.23
N ARG A 61 6.79 -6.87 -7.31
CA ARG A 61 6.43 -7.55 -6.05
C ARG A 61 5.60 -6.64 -5.14
N ALA A 62 5.98 -5.37 -4.99
CA ALA A 62 5.24 -4.39 -4.21
C ALA A 62 3.81 -4.22 -4.74
N GLU A 63 3.64 -4.17 -6.07
CA GLU A 63 2.33 -4.10 -6.71
C GLU A 63 1.47 -5.34 -6.45
N ALA A 64 2.06 -6.54 -6.52
CA ALA A 64 1.35 -7.78 -6.22
C ALA A 64 0.89 -7.84 -4.75
N ILE A 65 1.75 -7.40 -3.81
CA ILE A 65 1.40 -7.31 -2.39
C ILE A 65 0.27 -6.30 -2.18
N LEU A 66 0.33 -5.15 -2.84
CA LEU A 66 -0.69 -4.12 -2.74
C LEU A 66 -2.05 -4.61 -3.28
N LEU A 67 -2.04 -5.36 -4.38
CA LEU A 67 -3.25 -5.97 -4.94
C LEU A 67 -3.88 -6.97 -3.96
N GLU A 68 -3.06 -7.82 -3.34
CA GLU A 68 -3.54 -8.81 -2.39
C GLU A 68 -4.02 -8.15 -1.08
N PHE A 69 -3.31 -7.14 -0.61
CA PHE A 69 -3.72 -6.29 0.50
C PHE A 69 -5.11 -5.68 0.24
N ASN A 70 -5.32 -5.08 -0.94
CA ASN A 70 -6.61 -4.55 -1.35
C ASN A 70 -7.72 -5.62 -1.41
N ARG A 71 -7.41 -6.83 -1.86
CA ARG A 71 -8.37 -7.94 -1.89
C ARG A 71 -8.79 -8.39 -0.49
N MET A 72 -7.84 -8.57 0.42
CA MET A 72 -8.12 -8.93 1.82
C MET A 72 -8.99 -7.88 2.52
N ARG A 73 -8.82 -6.60 2.19
CA ARG A 73 -9.71 -5.53 2.68
C ARG A 73 -11.13 -5.65 2.13
N SER A 74 -11.25 -5.91 0.83
CA SER A 74 -12.54 -6.05 0.15
C SER A 74 -13.36 -7.22 0.72
N THR A 75 -12.72 -8.36 0.99
CA THR A 75 -13.39 -9.52 1.60
C THR A 75 -13.84 -9.26 3.04
N ARG A 76 -13.08 -8.46 3.80
CA ARG A 76 -13.45 -8.05 5.16
C ARG A 76 -14.63 -7.07 5.17
N ALA A 77 -14.73 -6.19 4.17
CA ALA A 77 -15.87 -5.30 3.99
C ALA A 77 -17.16 -6.05 3.60
N MET A 78 -17.06 -7.15 2.83
CA MET A 78 -18.22 -7.96 2.44
C MET A 78 -18.76 -8.84 3.57
N HIS A 79 -17.90 -9.40 4.43
CA HIS A 79 -18.38 -10.19 5.58
C HIS A 79 -19.12 -9.32 6.62
N HIS A 80 -18.79 -8.04 6.73
CA HIS A 80 -19.48 -7.11 7.64
C HIS A 80 -20.85 -6.65 7.11
N ALA A 81 -21.09 -6.77 5.80
CA ALA A 81 -22.37 -6.40 5.19
C ALA A 81 -23.42 -7.52 5.26
N GLN A 82 -23.04 -8.73 5.71
CA GLN A 82 -23.94 -9.89 5.78
C GLN A 82 -24.42 -10.20 7.20
N ASP A 83 -23.91 -9.51 8.21
CA ASP A 83 -24.22 -9.72 9.64
C ASP A 83 -25.14 -8.64 10.23
N ASN A 84 -25.87 -7.88 9.39
CA ASN A 84 -26.83 -6.86 9.85
C ASN A 84 -28.18 -6.93 9.13
#